data_AF-A0A2E9QQV9-F1
#
_entry.id   AF-A0A2E9QQV9-F1
#
_cell.length_a   1.000
_cell.length_b   1.000
_cell.length_c   1.000
_cell.angle_alpha   90.00
_cell.angle_beta   90.00
_cell.angle_gamma   90.00
#
_symmetry.space_group_name_H-M   'P 1'
#
loop_
_entity.id
_entity.type
_entity.pdbx_description
1 polymer ?
#
loop_
_entity_poly.entity_id
_entity_poly.type
_entity_poly.pdbx_seq_one_letter_code
_entity_poly.pdbx_strand_id
1 'polypeptide(L)'
;MQPKDELKRLRMKYKESVHMKPTMMAFRDATITSDQIEDLGETTEQALTLAGKWLLAHAKGPSVDDWTKLLRFHTELVSRQQPSPVEAKMALQVTYFLLVGIKKWEKKLKDVQQVYDKVIVSIIPVLSHATHIPHKARLLLIHAAEDVFGGLKKTDEGRFRLAELRMHKAILLSASDEPSDIHLALTLLQQQLDVFTELSTRQHERAKKRKQQTEEHIKTIQVSHS
;
A
#
# COMPACT_ATOMS: atom_id res chain seq x y z
N MET A 1 -35.63 13.33 1.03
CA MET A 1 -34.35 13.85 1.55
C MET A 1 -33.36 13.78 0.40
N GLN A 2 -32.55 14.82 0.13
CA GLN A 2 -31.57 14.74 -0.96
C GLN A 2 -30.44 13.77 -0.55
N PRO A 3 -29.96 12.88 -1.45
CA PRO A 3 -28.92 11.90 -1.14
C PRO A 3 -27.64 12.48 -0.50
N LYS A 4 -27.34 13.76 -0.77
CA LYS A 4 -26.20 14.48 -0.19
C LYS A 4 -26.37 14.80 1.30
N ASP A 5 -27.58 15.09 1.76
CA ASP A 5 -27.86 15.43 3.17
C ASP A 5 -27.84 14.19 4.07
N GLU A 6 -28.31 13.07 3.51
CA GLU A 6 -28.25 11.77 4.16
C GLU A 6 -26.80 11.28 4.33
N LEU A 7 -25.98 11.42 3.29
CA LEU A 7 -24.55 11.12 3.35
C LEU A 7 -23.82 12.00 4.38
N LYS A 8 -24.17 13.29 4.47
CA LYS A 8 -23.60 14.21 5.45
C LYS A 8 -23.99 13.82 6.88
N ARG A 9 -25.25 13.44 7.12
CA ARG A 9 -25.73 12.97 8.42
C ARG A 9 -25.04 11.67 8.84
N LEU A 10 -24.91 10.71 7.92
CA LEU A 10 -24.21 9.44 8.17
C LEU A 10 -22.72 9.67 8.49
N ARG A 11 -22.06 10.61 7.78
CA ARG A 11 -20.68 11.01 8.09
C ARG A 11 -20.54 11.62 9.49
N MET A 12 -21.47 12.48 9.91
CA MET A 12 -21.44 13.08 11.24
C MET A 12 -21.65 12.04 12.34
N LYS A 13 -22.65 11.16 12.19
CA LYS A 13 -22.92 10.07 13.14
C LYS A 13 -21.74 9.11 13.27
N TYR A 14 -21.07 8.79 12.16
CA TYR A 14 -19.85 7.97 12.18
C TYR A 14 -18.67 8.71 12.83
N LYS A 15 -18.51 10.01 12.54
CA LYS A 15 -17.44 10.82 13.15
C LYS A 15 -17.59 10.87 14.66
N GLU A 16 -18.80 11.09 15.16
CA GLU A 16 -19.10 11.07 16.60
C GLU A 16 -18.80 9.70 17.22
N SER A 17 -19.19 8.59 16.59
CA SER A 17 -18.93 7.24 17.12
C SER A 17 -17.44 6.87 17.15
N VAL A 18 -16.64 7.33 16.18
CA VAL A 18 -15.18 7.12 16.15
C VAL A 18 -14.48 7.84 17.30
N HIS A 19 -14.96 9.02 17.71
CA HIS A 19 -14.33 9.81 18.78
C HIS A 19 -14.69 9.30 20.19
N MET A 20 -15.76 8.51 20.32
CA MET A 20 -16.16 7.90 21.60
C MET A 20 -15.54 6.52 21.85
N LYS A 21 -14.84 5.95 20.86
CA LYS A 21 -14.14 4.66 20.98
C LYS A 21 -12.63 4.88 21.07
N PRO A 22 -11.87 3.99 21.76
CA PRO A 22 -10.42 4.00 21.64
C PRO A 22 -10.00 3.92 20.17
N THR A 23 -9.05 4.76 19.74
CA THR A 23 -8.61 4.92 18.34
C THR A 23 -8.44 3.58 17.60
N MET A 24 -7.84 2.61 18.28
CA MET A 24 -7.57 1.27 17.75
C MET A 24 -8.83 0.42 17.60
N MET A 25 -9.80 0.51 18.52
CA MET A 25 -11.09 -0.16 18.37
C MET A 25 -11.93 0.50 17.29
N ALA A 26 -11.90 1.83 17.17
CA ALA A 26 -12.59 2.53 16.09
C ALA A 26 -12.05 2.15 14.71
N PHE A 27 -10.72 2.04 14.59
CA PHE A 27 -10.06 1.58 13.37
C PHE A 27 -10.33 0.10 13.11
N ARG A 28 -10.15 -0.76 14.12
CA ARG A 28 -10.38 -2.20 14.04
C ARG A 28 -11.84 -2.51 13.68
N ASP A 29 -12.82 -1.90 14.33
CA ASP A 29 -14.25 -2.07 14.00
C ASP A 29 -14.55 -1.59 12.58
N ALA A 30 -13.97 -0.46 12.15
CA ALA A 30 -14.11 0.01 10.77
C ALA A 30 -13.53 -0.97 9.73
N THR A 31 -12.58 -1.82 10.13
CA THR A 31 -11.97 -2.88 9.30
C THR A 31 -12.58 -4.27 9.49
N ILE A 32 -13.16 -4.59 10.67
CA ILE A 32 -13.69 -5.92 11.08
C ILE A 32 -15.19 -6.07 10.83
N THR A 33 -15.96 -5.00 10.66
CA THR A 33 -17.37 -5.10 10.22
C THR A 33 -17.50 -5.56 8.74
N SER A 34 -16.53 -6.34 8.27
CA SER A 34 -16.39 -6.97 6.95
C SER A 34 -16.94 -8.40 6.93
N ASP A 35 -17.09 -9.06 8.09
CA ASP A 35 -17.60 -10.44 8.16
C ASP A 35 -19.13 -10.54 7.93
N GLN A 36 -19.85 -9.41 7.97
CA GLN A 36 -21.27 -9.33 7.55
C GLN A 36 -21.43 -8.91 6.08
N ILE A 37 -20.33 -8.85 5.31
CA ILE A 37 -20.32 -8.48 3.90
C ILE A 37 -19.67 -9.62 3.09
N GLU A 38 -19.97 -10.86 3.45
CA GLU A 38 -19.67 -12.01 2.58
C GLU A 38 -20.63 -12.08 1.36
N ASP A 39 -21.74 -11.33 1.38
CA ASP A 39 -22.79 -11.39 0.34
C ASP A 39 -22.76 -10.27 -0.72
N LEU A 40 -21.74 -9.41 -0.74
CA LEU A 40 -21.63 -8.35 -1.75
C LEU A 40 -20.27 -8.41 -2.41
N GLY A 41 -20.25 -8.88 -3.67
CA GLY A 41 -19.08 -8.93 -4.54
C GLY A 41 -18.14 -7.74 -4.33
N GLU A 42 -17.05 -7.99 -3.61
CA GLU A 42 -16.22 -6.97 -3.01
C GLU A 42 -15.43 -6.21 -4.10
N THR A 43 -15.84 -4.98 -4.41
CA THR A 43 -14.96 -4.06 -5.13
C THR A 43 -13.94 -3.49 -4.15
N THR A 44 -12.67 -3.51 -4.55
CA THR A 44 -11.53 -2.82 -3.92
C THR A 44 -11.88 -1.40 -3.42
N GLU A 45 -12.77 -0.72 -4.14
CA GLU A 45 -13.29 0.61 -3.85
C GLU A 45 -14.03 0.72 -2.50
N GLN A 46 -14.73 -0.32 -2.07
CA GLN A 46 -15.47 -0.32 -0.79
C GLN A 46 -14.54 -0.53 0.42
N ALA A 47 -13.49 -1.35 0.28
CA ALA A 47 -12.46 -1.51 1.30
C ALA A 47 -11.66 -0.20 1.53
N LEU A 48 -11.37 0.53 0.46
CA LEU A 48 -10.76 1.85 0.50
C LEU A 48 -11.72 2.91 1.04
N THR A 49 -13.01 2.76 0.77
CA THR A 49 -14.06 3.62 1.31
C THR A 49 -14.12 3.53 2.84
N LEU A 50 -13.85 2.38 3.46
CA LEU A 50 -13.85 2.21 4.93
C LEU A 50 -12.61 2.81 5.62
N ALA A 51 -11.40 2.62 5.06
CA ALA A 51 -10.23 3.41 5.44
C ALA A 51 -10.48 4.93 5.22
N GLY A 52 -11.22 5.24 4.15
CA GLY A 52 -11.79 6.54 3.83
C GLY A 52 -12.76 7.07 4.89
N LYS A 53 -13.54 6.23 5.58
CA LYS A 53 -14.45 6.69 6.66
C LYS A 53 -13.65 7.22 7.86
N TRP A 54 -12.55 6.55 8.24
CA TRP A 54 -11.65 7.06 9.28
C TRP A 54 -10.91 8.33 8.82
N LEU A 55 -10.47 8.42 7.55
CA LEU A 55 -9.94 9.66 6.94
C LEU A 55 -10.97 10.80 6.96
N LEU A 56 -12.25 10.51 6.70
CA LEU A 56 -13.36 11.47 6.69
C LEU A 56 -13.70 11.97 8.10
N ALA A 57 -13.58 11.10 9.11
CA ALA A 57 -13.72 11.49 10.51
C ALA A 57 -12.59 12.44 10.95
N HIS A 58 -11.39 12.29 10.39
CA HIS A 58 -10.21 13.12 10.68
C HIS A 58 -9.93 14.15 9.57
N ALA A 59 -10.90 15.01 9.23
CA ALA A 59 -10.74 16.00 8.16
C ALA A 59 -9.51 16.93 8.34
N LYS A 60 -9.13 17.25 9.59
CA LYS A 60 -7.92 18.03 9.92
C LYS A 60 -6.66 17.17 10.09
N GLY A 61 -6.75 15.86 9.88
CA GLY A 61 -5.72 14.87 10.15
C GLY A 61 -5.78 14.33 11.58
N PRO A 62 -5.43 13.04 11.80
CA PRO A 62 -5.31 12.44 13.13
C PRO A 62 -4.34 13.18 14.04
N SER A 63 -4.44 12.95 15.35
CA SER A 63 -3.44 13.44 16.30
C SER A 63 -2.12 12.68 16.14
N VAL A 64 -1.02 13.23 16.68
CA VAL A 64 0.30 12.56 16.70
C VAL A 64 0.21 11.21 17.44
N ASP A 65 -0.58 11.14 18.51
CA ASP A 65 -0.80 9.91 19.26
C ASP A 65 -1.56 8.85 18.43
N ASP A 66 -2.59 9.27 17.67
CA ASP A 66 -3.31 8.36 16.77
C ASP A 66 -2.39 7.79 15.67
N TRP A 67 -1.53 8.62 15.08
CA TRP A 67 -0.51 8.17 14.12
C TRP A 67 0.46 7.17 14.73
N THR A 68 0.91 7.43 15.96
CA THR A 68 1.86 6.56 16.67
C THR A 68 1.24 5.21 16.98
N LYS A 69 -0.02 5.19 17.44
CA LYS A 69 -0.79 3.96 17.68
C LYS A 69 -1.01 3.17 16.40
N LEU A 70 -1.40 3.84 15.32
CA LEU A 70 -1.62 3.20 14.03
C LEU A 70 -0.33 2.62 13.44
N LEU A 71 0.79 3.34 13.57
CA LEU A 71 2.10 2.87 13.13
C LEU A 71 2.56 1.64 13.93
N ARG A 72 2.31 1.62 15.25
CA ARG A 72 2.62 0.47 16.09
C ARG A 72 1.83 -0.76 15.65
N PHE A 73 0.53 -0.60 15.45
CA PHE A 73 -0.35 -1.67 14.96
C PHE A 73 0.07 -2.19 13.57
N HIS A 74 0.39 -1.27 12.65
CA HIS A 74 0.95 -1.62 11.35
C HIS A 74 2.23 -2.45 11.49
N THR A 75 3.17 -2.01 12.33
CA THR A 75 4.44 -2.71 12.57
C THR A 75 4.20 -4.12 13.10
N GLU A 76 3.24 -4.28 14.03
CA GLU A 76 2.87 -5.58 14.58
C GLU A 76 2.34 -6.51 13.47
N LEU A 77 1.39 -6.05 12.66
CA LEU A 77 0.83 -6.82 11.55
C LEU A 77 1.90 -7.27 10.55
N VAL A 78 2.81 -6.35 10.17
CA VAL A 78 3.86 -6.61 9.17
C VAL A 78 4.95 -7.54 9.72
N SER A 79 5.20 -7.50 11.03
CA SER A 79 6.22 -8.34 11.68
C SER A 79 5.83 -9.83 11.77
N ARG A 80 4.57 -10.17 11.50
CA ARG A 80 4.11 -11.57 11.52
C ARG A 80 4.71 -12.34 10.36
N GLN A 81 5.36 -13.47 10.65
CA GLN A 81 5.93 -14.34 9.63
C GLN A 81 4.86 -15.03 8.78
N GLN A 82 3.70 -15.33 9.37
CA GLN A 82 2.56 -15.97 8.70
C GLN A 82 1.27 -15.26 9.13
N PRO A 83 0.97 -14.08 8.58
CA PRO A 83 -0.28 -13.39 8.87
C PRO A 83 -1.47 -14.19 8.33
N SER A 84 -2.58 -14.19 9.05
CA SER A 84 -3.84 -14.73 8.53
C SER A 84 -4.33 -13.93 7.32
N PRO A 85 -5.25 -14.46 6.48
CA PRO A 85 -5.82 -13.71 5.36
C PRO A 85 -6.44 -12.37 5.78
N VAL A 86 -7.06 -12.33 6.96
CA VAL A 86 -7.62 -11.11 7.57
C VAL A 86 -6.51 -10.15 7.97
N GLU A 87 -5.44 -10.63 8.62
CA GLU A 87 -4.32 -9.79 9.04
C GLU A 87 -3.57 -9.18 7.86
N ALA A 88 -3.38 -9.93 6.78
CA ALA A 88 -2.82 -9.44 5.54
C ALA A 88 -3.72 -8.37 4.87
N LYS A 89 -5.05 -8.56 4.87
CA LYS A 89 -6.03 -7.55 4.41
C LYS A 89 -5.93 -6.27 5.25
N MET A 90 -5.86 -6.40 6.57
CA MET A 90 -5.68 -5.27 7.48
C MET A 90 -4.34 -4.56 7.25
N ALA A 91 -3.25 -5.30 7.08
CA ALA A 91 -1.92 -4.72 6.83
C ALA A 91 -1.93 -3.90 5.54
N LEU A 92 -2.54 -4.41 4.47
CA LEU A 92 -2.70 -3.68 3.20
C LEU A 92 -3.50 -2.38 3.37
N GLN A 93 -4.64 -2.45 4.06
CA GLN A 93 -5.49 -1.28 4.31
C GLN A 93 -4.79 -0.22 5.16
N VAL A 94 -4.11 -0.64 6.23
CA VAL A 94 -3.35 0.25 7.10
C VAL A 94 -2.19 0.90 6.34
N THR A 95 -1.46 0.14 5.52
CA THR A 95 -0.36 0.66 4.70
C THR A 95 -0.88 1.72 3.73
N TYR A 96 -1.97 1.42 3.01
CA TYR A 96 -2.60 2.38 2.11
C TYR A 96 -3.02 3.67 2.83
N PHE A 97 -3.63 3.51 4.01
CA PHE A 97 -4.03 4.65 4.83
C PHE A 97 -2.82 5.51 5.23
N LEU A 98 -1.73 4.89 5.68
CA LEU A 98 -0.52 5.60 6.08
C LEU A 98 0.10 6.36 4.90
N LEU A 99 0.08 5.79 3.68
CA LEU A 99 0.55 6.46 2.46
C LEU A 99 -0.30 7.68 2.08
N VAL A 100 -1.63 7.56 2.10
CA VAL A 100 -2.54 8.70 1.89
C VAL A 100 -2.32 9.76 2.96
N GLY A 101 -2.10 9.33 4.20
CA GLY A 101 -1.77 10.15 5.35
C GLY A 101 -0.52 10.99 5.15
N ILE A 102 0.57 10.32 4.77
CA ILE A 102 1.85 10.90 4.38
C ILE A 102 1.64 12.00 3.35
N LYS A 103 0.91 11.71 2.26
CA LYS A 103 0.66 12.68 1.19
C LYS A 103 -0.17 13.88 1.65
N LYS A 104 -1.20 13.65 2.47
CA LYS A 104 -2.19 14.69 2.83
C LYS A 104 -1.79 15.54 4.02
N TRP A 105 -1.07 14.98 4.98
CA TRP A 105 -0.75 15.62 6.27
C TRP A 105 0.73 15.56 6.61
N GLU A 106 1.61 15.58 5.60
CA GLU A 106 3.07 15.60 5.73
C GLU A 106 3.57 16.49 6.88
N LYS A 107 3.05 17.72 7.00
CA LYS A 107 3.46 18.66 8.06
C LYS A 107 3.26 18.11 9.49
N LYS A 108 2.17 17.38 9.74
CA LYS A 108 1.89 16.75 11.05
C LYS A 108 2.70 15.47 11.27
N LEU A 109 3.08 14.81 10.17
CA LEU A 109 3.84 13.57 10.20
C LEU A 109 5.34 13.79 10.38
N LYS A 110 5.84 15.01 10.19
CA LYS A 110 7.21 15.40 10.58
C LYS A 110 7.49 15.12 12.07
N ASP A 111 6.47 15.22 12.92
CA ASP A 111 6.55 14.93 14.35
C ASP A 111 6.58 13.41 14.63
N VAL A 112 6.36 12.58 13.60
CA VAL A 112 6.45 11.11 13.67
C VAL A 112 7.43 10.63 12.60
N GLN A 113 8.71 11.03 12.74
CA GLN A 113 9.78 10.80 11.75
C GLN A 113 9.87 9.34 11.24
N GLN A 114 9.52 8.36 12.08
CA GLN A 114 9.58 6.94 11.74
C GLN A 114 8.47 6.46 10.79
N VAL A 115 7.40 7.24 10.58
CA VAL A 115 6.25 6.79 9.75
C VAL A 115 6.68 6.55 8.32
N TYR A 116 7.43 7.47 7.72
CA TYR A 116 7.88 7.34 6.33
C TYR A 116 8.68 6.05 6.15
N ASP A 117 9.80 5.90 6.85
CA ASP A 117 10.70 4.77 6.67
C ASP A 117 10.01 3.44 6.96
N LYS A 118 9.26 3.35 8.07
CA LYS A 118 8.56 2.10 8.44
C LYS A 118 7.49 1.71 7.44
N VAL A 119 6.71 2.66 6.93
CA VAL A 119 5.68 2.38 5.92
C VAL A 119 6.35 1.91 4.63
N ILE A 120 7.37 2.64 4.20
CA ILE A 120 8.15 2.39 2.98
C ILE A 120 8.74 0.98 2.94
N VAL A 121 9.40 0.55 4.03
CA VAL A 121 10.03 -0.78 4.06
C VAL A 121 9.00 -1.92 4.16
N SER A 122 7.77 -1.61 4.58
CA SER A 122 6.71 -2.59 4.78
C SER A 122 5.88 -2.86 3.54
N ILE A 123 5.92 -1.98 2.53
CA ILE A 123 5.06 -2.09 1.33
C ILE A 123 5.28 -3.43 0.62
N ILE A 124 6.54 -3.82 0.41
CA ILE A 124 6.87 -5.07 -0.27
C ILE A 124 6.42 -6.29 0.56
N PRO A 125 6.78 -6.43 1.85
CA PRO A 125 6.24 -7.49 2.71
C PRO A 125 4.71 -7.61 2.68
N VAL A 126 4.01 -6.47 2.75
CA VAL A 126 2.55 -6.43 2.72
C VAL A 126 2.01 -6.95 1.39
N LEU A 127 2.60 -6.54 0.26
CA LEU A 127 2.22 -7.04 -1.06
C LEU A 127 2.49 -8.54 -1.21
N SER A 128 3.59 -9.04 -0.64
CA SER A 128 3.95 -10.47 -0.66
C SER A 128 3.01 -11.34 0.18
N HIS A 129 2.50 -10.84 1.31
CA HIS A 129 1.54 -11.57 2.15
C HIS A 129 0.08 -11.45 1.68
N ALA A 130 -0.20 -10.50 0.77
CA ALA A 130 -1.54 -10.20 0.28
C ALA A 130 -1.88 -10.89 -1.05
N THR A 131 -1.34 -12.07 -1.35
CA THR A 131 -1.51 -12.74 -2.66
C THR A 131 -2.96 -13.12 -2.96
N HIS A 132 -3.76 -13.42 -1.94
CA HIS A 132 -5.22 -13.67 -2.04
C HIS A 132 -6.05 -12.41 -2.28
N ILE A 133 -5.48 -11.22 -2.08
CA ILE A 133 -6.18 -9.96 -2.27
C ILE A 133 -6.23 -9.63 -3.77
N PRO A 134 -7.38 -9.15 -4.30
CA PRO A 134 -7.54 -8.83 -5.71
C PRO A 134 -6.40 -7.97 -6.26
N HIS A 135 -5.94 -8.32 -7.47
CA HIS A 135 -4.84 -7.67 -8.16
C HIS A 135 -4.98 -6.14 -8.21
N LYS A 136 -6.19 -5.64 -8.53
CA LYS A 136 -6.50 -4.20 -8.58
C LYS A 136 -6.23 -3.47 -7.26
N ALA A 137 -6.47 -4.10 -6.11
CA ALA A 137 -6.20 -3.51 -4.80
C ALA A 137 -4.71 -3.39 -4.51
N ARG A 138 -3.94 -4.43 -4.84
CA ARG A 138 -2.49 -4.42 -4.70
C ARG A 138 -1.84 -3.38 -5.61
N LEU A 139 -2.31 -3.25 -6.86
CA LEU A 139 -1.86 -2.19 -7.76
C LEU A 139 -2.16 -0.79 -7.22
N LEU A 140 -3.32 -0.58 -6.61
CA LEU A 140 -3.62 0.74 -6.03
C LEU A 140 -2.68 1.10 -4.88
N LEU A 141 -2.34 0.13 -4.02
CA LEU A 141 -1.34 0.36 -2.97
C LEU A 141 0.00 0.79 -3.58
N ILE A 142 0.43 0.11 -4.64
CA ILE A 142 1.64 0.47 -5.39
C ILE A 142 1.54 1.89 -5.93
N HIS A 143 0.43 2.27 -6.56
CA HIS A 143 0.26 3.64 -7.08
C HIS A 143 0.35 4.70 -5.98
N ALA A 144 -0.31 4.47 -4.83
CA ALA A 144 -0.22 5.38 -3.69
C ALA A 144 1.23 5.47 -3.15
N ALA A 145 1.96 4.36 -3.19
CA ALA A 145 3.36 4.31 -2.78
C ALA A 145 4.27 5.05 -3.78
N GLU A 146 4.07 4.89 -5.09
CA GLU A 146 4.82 5.60 -6.13
C GLU A 146 4.69 7.13 -5.97
N ASP A 147 3.49 7.62 -5.66
CA ASP A 147 3.22 9.03 -5.41
C ASP A 147 4.03 9.56 -4.22
N VAL A 148 4.08 8.79 -3.12
CA VAL A 148 4.85 9.14 -1.93
C VAL A 148 6.36 9.07 -2.20
N PHE A 149 6.81 8.03 -2.90
CA PHE A 149 8.21 7.81 -3.26
C PHE A 149 8.75 8.78 -4.30
N GLY A 150 7.88 9.41 -5.11
CA GLY A 150 8.29 10.40 -6.11
C GLY A 150 9.13 11.54 -5.52
N GLY A 151 8.93 11.86 -4.24
CA GLY A 151 9.75 12.83 -3.49
C GLY A 151 11.15 12.33 -3.10
N LEU A 152 11.35 11.01 -3.01
CA LEU A 152 12.59 10.37 -2.55
C LEU A 152 13.57 10.02 -3.69
N LYS A 153 13.18 10.15 -4.97
CA LYS A 153 14.00 9.80 -6.15
C LYS A 153 15.37 10.48 -6.27
N LYS A 154 15.64 11.49 -5.42
CA LYS A 154 16.90 12.24 -5.43
C LYS A 154 18.05 11.45 -4.80
N THR A 155 17.78 10.47 -3.94
CA THR A 155 18.81 9.64 -3.29
C THR A 155 18.87 8.25 -3.93
N ASP A 156 20.03 7.59 -3.84
CA ASP A 156 20.20 6.23 -4.38
C ASP A 156 19.29 5.22 -3.68
N GLU A 157 19.04 5.36 -2.37
CA GLU A 157 18.06 4.52 -1.66
C GLU A 157 16.63 4.77 -2.15
N GLY A 158 16.24 6.03 -2.39
CA GLY A 158 14.92 6.32 -2.92
C GLY A 158 14.72 5.79 -4.34
N ARG A 159 15.75 5.88 -5.20
CA ARG A 159 15.75 5.25 -6.53
C ARG A 159 15.65 3.74 -6.43
N PHE A 160 16.43 3.11 -5.55
CA PHE A 160 16.38 1.68 -5.29
C PHE A 160 14.98 1.22 -4.87
N ARG A 161 14.36 1.90 -3.89
CA ARG A 161 13.03 1.55 -3.38
C ARG A 161 11.93 1.73 -4.42
N LEU A 162 12.00 2.81 -5.20
CA LEU A 162 11.05 3.05 -6.28
C LEU A 162 11.18 1.99 -7.38
N ALA A 163 12.42 1.61 -7.72
CA ALA A 163 12.66 0.53 -8.68
C ALA A 163 12.17 -0.82 -8.15
N GLU A 164 12.41 -1.14 -6.88
CA GLU A 164 11.90 -2.33 -6.21
C GLU A 164 10.37 -2.39 -6.26
N LEU A 165 9.69 -1.28 -5.98
CA LEU A 165 8.25 -1.18 -6.06
C LEU A 165 7.71 -1.38 -7.49
N ARG A 166 8.34 -0.75 -8.49
CA ARG A 166 7.96 -0.86 -9.91
C ARG A 166 8.21 -2.25 -10.48
N MET A 167 9.26 -2.92 -10.02
CA MET A 167 9.50 -4.33 -10.34
C MET A 167 8.32 -5.18 -9.83
N HIS A 168 7.86 -4.98 -8.60
CA HIS A 168 6.68 -5.69 -8.08
C HIS A 168 5.40 -5.36 -8.85
N LYS A 169 5.23 -4.11 -9.27
CA LYS A 169 4.13 -3.71 -10.17
C LYS A 169 4.13 -4.51 -11.45
N ALA A 170 5.30 -4.64 -12.07
CA ALA A 170 5.45 -5.38 -13.31
C ALA A 170 5.19 -6.88 -13.12
N ILE A 171 5.68 -7.48 -12.04
CA ILE A 171 5.37 -8.88 -11.69
C ILE A 171 3.86 -9.07 -11.55
N LEU A 172 3.16 -8.14 -10.90
CA LEU A 172 1.71 -8.19 -10.79
C LEU A 172 1.01 -8.10 -12.15
N LEU A 173 1.42 -7.15 -13.00
CA LEU A 173 0.88 -7.00 -14.36
C LEU A 173 1.15 -8.22 -15.24
N SER A 174 2.27 -8.91 -15.06
CA SER A 174 2.61 -10.11 -15.83
C SER A 174 1.72 -11.32 -15.53
N ALA A 175 0.97 -11.28 -14.42
CA ALA A 175 -0.03 -12.31 -14.11
C ALA A 175 -1.40 -12.01 -14.76
N SER A 176 -1.50 -10.98 -15.58
CA SER A 176 -2.71 -10.64 -16.35
C SER A 176 -2.82 -11.51 -17.60
N ASP A 177 -4.04 -11.85 -18.00
CA ASP A 177 -4.31 -12.54 -19.27
C ASP A 177 -4.29 -11.58 -20.48
N GLU A 178 -4.24 -10.26 -20.23
CA GLU A 178 -4.23 -9.23 -21.27
C GLU A 178 -2.82 -9.05 -21.87
N PRO A 179 -2.62 -9.25 -23.19
CA PRO A 179 -1.31 -9.09 -23.82
C PRO A 179 -0.69 -7.71 -23.63
N SER A 180 -1.53 -6.67 -23.53
CA SER A 180 -1.08 -5.30 -23.30
C SER A 180 -0.46 -5.10 -21.91
N ASP A 181 -1.00 -5.76 -20.89
CA ASP A 181 -0.47 -5.73 -19.52
C ASP A 181 0.87 -6.49 -19.44
N ILE A 182 0.98 -7.63 -20.12
CA ILE A 182 2.22 -8.42 -20.19
C ILE A 182 3.32 -7.62 -20.88
N HIS A 183 3.01 -6.94 -21.99
CA HIS A 183 3.98 -6.07 -22.68
C HIS A 183 4.43 -4.90 -21.79
N LEU A 184 3.48 -4.28 -21.07
CA LEU A 184 3.79 -3.23 -20.11
C LEU A 184 4.66 -3.76 -18.95
N ALA A 185 4.38 -4.96 -18.45
CA ALA A 185 5.18 -5.62 -17.43
C ALA A 185 6.63 -5.81 -17.87
N LEU A 186 6.86 -6.38 -19.06
CA LEU A 186 8.20 -6.56 -19.61
C LEU A 186 8.95 -5.22 -19.78
N THR A 187 8.26 -4.20 -20.29
CA THR A 187 8.82 -2.85 -20.44
C THR A 187 9.23 -2.27 -19.09
N LEU A 188 8.38 -2.39 -18.07
CA LEU A 188 8.66 -1.91 -16.72
C LEU A 188 9.82 -2.66 -16.07
N LEU A 189 9.89 -3.99 -16.23
CA LEU A 189 11.00 -4.80 -15.73
C LEU A 189 12.32 -4.40 -16.40
N GLN A 190 12.33 -4.21 -17.72
CA GLN A 190 13.52 -3.78 -18.43
C GLN A 190 14.01 -2.42 -17.93
N GLN A 191 13.09 -1.46 -17.76
CA GLN A 191 13.44 -0.15 -17.17
C GLN A 191 14.00 -0.28 -15.75
N GLN A 192 13.47 -1.18 -14.92
CA GLN A 192 13.98 -1.37 -13.57
C GLN A 192 15.32 -2.10 -13.56
N LEU A 193 15.55 -2.99 -14.53
CA LEU A 193 16.83 -3.68 -14.71
C LEU A 193 17.96 -2.68 -14.98
N ASP A 194 17.70 -1.66 -15.80
CA ASP A 194 18.65 -0.59 -16.08
C ASP A 194 18.99 0.20 -14.80
N VAL A 195 17.97 0.55 -14.01
CA VAL A 195 18.15 1.25 -12.72
C VAL A 195 18.95 0.40 -11.72
N PHE A 196 18.63 -0.89 -11.57
CA PHE A 196 19.39 -1.77 -10.68
C PHE A 196 20.82 -1.99 -11.17
N THR A 197 21.04 -2.01 -12.49
CA THR A 197 22.38 -2.08 -13.07
C THR A 197 23.18 -0.84 -12.72
N GLU A 198 22.65 0.37 -12.95
CA GLU A 198 23.30 1.63 -12.56
C GLU A 198 23.65 1.63 -11.06
N LEU A 199 22.69 1.30 -10.19
CA LEU A 199 22.90 1.30 -8.74
C LEU A 199 23.90 0.23 -8.28
N SER A 200 23.94 -0.93 -8.94
CA SER A 200 24.89 -2.00 -8.61
C SER A 200 26.35 -1.60 -8.87
N THR A 201 26.60 -0.77 -9.89
CA THR A 201 27.95 -0.25 -10.17
C THR A 201 28.46 0.70 -9.09
N ARG A 202 27.57 1.25 -8.25
CA ARG A 202 27.88 2.13 -7.12
C ARG A 202 28.01 1.38 -5.78
N GLN A 203 28.29 0.07 -5.81
CA GLN A 203 28.42 -0.80 -4.64
C GLN A 203 27.13 -0.96 -3.80
N HIS A 204 25.95 -0.79 -4.41
CA HIS A 204 24.69 -1.11 -3.73
C HIS A 204 24.40 -2.61 -3.84
N GLU A 205 24.86 -3.40 -2.88
CA GLU A 205 24.74 -4.88 -2.89
C GLU A 205 23.29 -5.38 -3.04
N ARG A 206 22.31 -4.66 -2.48
CA ARG A 206 20.89 -5.00 -2.66
C ARG A 206 20.45 -4.84 -4.12
N ALA A 207 20.99 -3.85 -4.84
CA ALA A 207 20.70 -3.65 -6.25
C ALA A 207 21.24 -4.80 -7.11
N LYS A 208 22.41 -5.37 -6.78
CA LYS A 208 22.96 -6.55 -7.47
C LYS A 208 22.02 -7.76 -7.37
N LYS A 209 21.49 -8.03 -6.17
CA LYS A 209 20.50 -9.10 -5.97
C LYS A 209 19.19 -8.82 -6.73
N ARG A 210 18.67 -7.60 -6.67
CA ARG A 210 17.43 -7.23 -7.38
C ARG A 210 17.59 -7.25 -8.89
N LYS A 211 18.76 -6.90 -9.42
CA LYS A 211 19.12 -7.04 -10.84
C LYS A 211 18.93 -8.49 -11.30
N GLN A 212 19.55 -9.45 -10.62
CA GLN A 212 19.46 -10.88 -10.95
C GLN A 212 18.01 -11.38 -10.93
N GLN A 213 17.26 -11.03 -9.89
CA GLN A 213 15.84 -11.39 -9.79
C GLN A 213 15.01 -10.78 -10.93
N THR A 214 15.32 -9.55 -11.34
CA THR A 214 14.62 -8.89 -12.45
C THR A 214 14.90 -9.62 -13.78
N GLU A 215 16.14 -10.02 -14.03
CA GLU A 215 16.51 -10.84 -15.21
C GLU A 215 15.77 -12.19 -15.22
N GLU A 216 15.67 -12.85 -14.07
CA GLU A 216 14.92 -14.11 -13.91
C GLU A 216 13.41 -13.92 -14.18
N HIS A 217 12.82 -12.83 -13.69
CA HIS A 217 11.41 -12.51 -13.96
C HIS A 217 11.17 -12.26 -15.46
N ILE A 218 12.02 -11.47 -16.12
CA ILE A 218 11.91 -11.21 -17.56
C ILE A 218 11.94 -12.53 -18.35
N LYS A 219 12.90 -13.40 -18.07
CA LYS A 219 13.01 -14.71 -18.72
C LYS A 219 11.77 -15.57 -18.50
N THR A 220 11.29 -15.65 -17.26
CA THR A 220 10.10 -16.44 -16.92
C THR A 220 8.86 -15.97 -17.70
N ILE A 221 8.64 -14.65 -17.77
CA ILE A 221 7.50 -14.08 -18.49
C ILE A 221 7.64 -14.33 -19.99
N GLN A 222 8.83 -14.12 -20.56
CA GLN A 222 9.07 -14.39 -21.98
C GLN A 222 8.79 -15.84 -22.35
N VAL A 223 9.25 -16.80 -21.54
CA VAL A 223 8.99 -18.23 -21.77
C VAL A 223 7.51 -18.59 -21.62
N SER A 224 6.81 -17.97 -20.68
CA SER A 224 5.40 -18.28 -20.40
C SER A 224 4.43 -17.73 -21.46
N HIS A 225 4.88 -16.76 -22.26
CA HIS A 225 4.06 -16.05 -23.27
C HIS A 225 4.67 -16.08 -24.69
N SER A 226 5.63 -16.97 -24.94
CA SER A 226 6.13 -17.31 -26.29
C SER A 226 5.34 -18.49 -26.86
#